data_AF-A0A2P6RHP9-F1
#
_entry.id   AF-A0A2P6RHP9-F1
#
_cell.length_a   1.000
_cell.length_b   1.000
_cell.length_c   1.000
_cell.angle_alpha   90.00
_cell.angle_beta   90.00
_cell.angle_gamma   90.00
#
_symmetry.space_group_name_H-M   'P 1'
#
loop_
_entity.id
_entity.type
_entity.pdbx_description
1 polymer ?
#
loop_
_entity_poly.entity_id
_entity_poly.type
_entity_poly.pdbx_seq_one_letter_code
_entity_poly.pdbx_strand_id
1 'polypeptide(L)'
;MVSYRATTYGQLVESTFLWKLRDLRSNKAEVNDGIHLVLTGFEDVLCVKPQQYVFHCDAIADEVKLLSEPFKIFEFDFSKLPQSRGETELSIKATNEVLFQVDTST
;
A
#
# COMPACT_ATOMS: atom_id res chain seq x y z
N MET A 1 -8.27 3.97 30.67
CA MET A 1 -9.36 4.28 29.72
C MET A 1 -9.49 3.09 28.79
N VAL A 2 -10.68 2.50 28.63
CA VAL A 2 -10.89 1.35 27.72
C VAL A 2 -11.62 1.88 26.48
N SER A 3 -10.99 1.73 25.31
CA SER A 3 -11.60 2.08 24.04
C SER A 3 -12.66 1.03 23.67
N TYR A 4 -13.92 1.45 23.55
CA TYR A 4 -15.03 0.55 23.20
C TYR A 4 -15.15 0.35 21.69
N ARG A 5 -14.62 1.27 20.88
CA ARG A 5 -14.56 1.19 19.42
C ARG A 5 -13.22 1.66 18.88
N ALA A 6 -12.81 1.10 17.74
CA ALA A 6 -11.69 1.58 16.94
C ALA A 6 -12.13 1.72 15.49
N THR A 7 -11.70 2.78 14.81
CA THR A 7 -11.95 2.96 13.38
C THR A 7 -10.63 3.01 12.65
N THR A 8 -10.50 2.24 11.57
CA THR A 8 -9.35 2.31 10.67
C THR A 8 -9.70 3.18 9.47
N TYR A 9 -8.82 4.11 9.14
CA TYR A 9 -8.94 4.97 7.97
C TYR A 9 -7.85 4.64 6.96
N GLY A 10 -8.14 4.89 5.69
CA GLY A 10 -7.20 4.85 4.59
C GLY A 10 -7.13 6.22 3.93
N GLN A 11 -6.03 6.47 3.23
CA GLN A 11 -5.89 7.63 2.38
C GLN A 11 -5.04 7.25 1.17
N LEU A 12 -5.51 7.61 -0.02
CA LEU A 12 -4.74 7.37 -1.24
C LEU A 12 -3.65 8.43 -1.34
N VAL A 13 -2.43 7.98 -1.63
CA VAL A 13 -1.26 8.84 -1.74
C VAL A 13 -0.35 8.42 -2.89
N GLU A 14 0.37 9.38 -3.44
CA GLU A 14 1.46 9.20 -4.38
C GLU A 14 2.79 9.51 -3.67
N SER A 15 3.77 8.61 -3.75
CA SER A 15 5.08 8.80 -3.13
C SER A 15 6.14 7.99 -3.84
N THR A 16 7.16 8.67 -4.36
CA THR A 16 8.29 7.99 -5.00
C THR A 16 9.13 7.23 -3.98
N PHE A 17 9.21 7.70 -2.73
CA PHE A 17 9.87 7.01 -1.63
C PHE A 17 9.19 5.66 -1.30
N LEU A 18 7.86 5.67 -1.08
CA LEU A 18 7.11 4.44 -0.79
C LEU A 18 7.11 3.47 -1.98
N TRP A 19 7.11 4.00 -3.20
CA TRP A 19 7.28 3.22 -4.42
C TRP A 19 8.64 2.52 -4.45
N LYS A 20 9.74 3.28 -4.26
CA LYS A 20 11.09 2.73 -4.20
C LYS A 20 11.24 1.68 -3.10
N LEU A 21 10.60 1.85 -1.94
CA LEU A 21 10.65 0.85 -0.88
C LEU A 21 10.02 -0.49 -1.29
N ARG A 22 8.93 -0.46 -2.07
CA ARG A 22 8.36 -1.67 -2.68
C ARG A 22 9.29 -2.25 -3.74
N ASP A 23 9.87 -1.38 -4.57
CA ASP A 23 10.73 -1.77 -5.69
C ASP A 23 12.10 -2.27 -5.25
N LEU A 24 12.68 -1.83 -4.12
CA LEU A 24 13.98 -2.29 -3.61
C LEU A 24 14.01 -3.81 -3.38
N ARG A 25 12.85 -4.46 -3.26
CA ARG A 25 12.74 -5.93 -3.21
C ARG A 25 12.61 -6.58 -4.60
N SER A 26 12.12 -5.83 -5.59
CA SER A 26 12.05 -6.24 -7.01
C SER A 26 13.38 -5.95 -7.75
N ASN A 27 14.12 -4.96 -7.27
CA ASN A 27 15.41 -4.53 -7.79
C ASN A 27 16.47 -5.54 -7.32
N LYS A 28 16.53 -6.68 -8.02
CA LYS A 28 17.85 -7.22 -8.38
C LYS A 28 18.49 -6.10 -9.17
N ALA A 29 19.23 -5.24 -8.48
CA ALA A 29 20.07 -4.29 -9.14
C ALA A 29 20.87 -5.10 -10.18
N GLU A 30 20.73 -4.73 -11.45
CA GLU A 30 21.78 -5.00 -12.43
C GLU A 30 23.00 -4.21 -11.97
N VAL A 31 23.62 -4.67 -10.88
CA VAL A 31 24.99 -4.32 -10.62
C VAL A 31 25.76 -5.02 -11.72
N ASN A 32 26.54 -4.24 -12.46
CA ASN A 32 27.44 -4.72 -13.50
C ASN A 32 28.67 -5.40 -12.84
N ASP A 33 28.42 -6.33 -11.93
CA ASP A 33 29.39 -7.21 -11.28
C ASP A 33 29.15 -8.67 -11.69
N GLY A 34 28.25 -8.92 -12.66
CA GLY A 34 28.01 -10.24 -13.23
C GLY A 34 27.29 -11.20 -12.29
N ILE A 35 26.80 -10.73 -11.13
CA ILE A 35 26.07 -11.54 -10.15
C ILE A 35 24.58 -11.25 -10.30
N HIS A 36 23.94 -11.98 -11.20
CA HIS A 36 22.49 -12.04 -11.22
C HIS A 36 22.01 -12.88 -10.04
N LEU A 37 21.59 -12.22 -8.96
CA LEU A 37 20.85 -12.89 -7.87
C LEU A 37 19.45 -13.24 -8.36
N VAL A 38 19.33 -14.20 -9.28
CA VAL A 38 18.03 -14.73 -9.64
C VAL A 38 17.48 -15.50 -8.44
N LEU A 39 16.41 -14.98 -7.83
CA LEU A 39 15.55 -15.74 -6.92
C LEU A 39 14.88 -16.86 -7.74
N THR A 40 15.62 -17.92 -8.03
CA THR A 40 15.15 -19.10 -8.74
C THR A 40 14.16 -19.82 -7.84
N GLY A 41 12.89 -19.92 -8.27
CA GLY A 41 11.80 -20.54 -7.52
C GLY A 41 10.58 -19.65 -7.26
N PHE A 42 10.55 -18.40 -7.74
CA PHE A 42 9.42 -17.47 -7.57
C PHE A 42 8.70 -17.13 -8.90
N GLU A 43 8.74 -18.02 -9.90
CA GLU A 43 8.09 -17.84 -11.21
C GLU A 43 6.55 -17.68 -11.12
N ASP A 44 5.95 -17.99 -9.97
CA ASP A 44 4.50 -17.87 -9.73
C ASP A 44 4.14 -16.92 -8.57
N VAL A 45 5.08 -16.06 -8.14
CA VAL A 45 4.84 -15.16 -7.00
C VAL A 45 4.91 -13.70 -7.43
N LEU A 46 4.09 -13.36 -8.42
CA LEU A 46 3.44 -12.04 -8.47
C LEU A 46 2.37 -11.89 -7.37
N CYS A 47 2.37 -12.78 -6.37
CA CYS A 47 1.81 -12.48 -5.07
C CYS A 47 2.67 -11.36 -4.46
N VAL A 48 2.30 -10.11 -4.73
CA VAL A 48 2.67 -8.96 -3.91
C VAL A 48 2.35 -9.37 -2.48
N LYS A 49 3.36 -9.86 -1.73
CA LYS A 49 3.15 -10.19 -0.32
C LYS A 49 2.55 -8.93 0.29
N PRO A 50 1.37 -8.97 0.96
CA PRO A 50 0.84 -7.83 1.66
C PRO A 50 1.79 -7.51 2.82
N GLN A 51 2.82 -6.71 2.53
CA GLN A 51 3.77 -6.20 3.49
C GLN A 51 3.21 -4.87 3.98
N GLN A 52 2.80 -4.87 5.25
CA GLN A 52 2.49 -3.66 5.97
C GLN A 52 3.80 -3.08 6.50
N TYR A 53 4.09 -1.84 6.13
CA TYR A 53 5.26 -1.12 6.62
C TYR A 53 4.80 -0.13 7.69
N VAL A 54 5.50 -0.11 8.81
CA VAL A 54 5.27 0.88 9.87
C VAL A 54 6.14 2.09 9.56
N PHE A 55 5.52 3.26 9.49
CA PHE A 55 6.19 4.53 9.28
C PHE A 55 5.79 5.55 10.34
N HIS A 56 6.70 6.46 10.64
CA HIS A 56 6.35 7.71 11.27
C HIS A 56 5.89 8.66 10.16
N CYS A 57 4.59 8.93 10.05
CA CYS A 57 4.02 9.70 8.93
C CYS A 57 4.66 11.10 8.80
N ASP A 58 4.97 11.76 9.92
CA ASP A 58 5.59 13.09 9.88
C ASP A 58 6.98 13.09 9.23
N ALA A 59 7.68 11.95 9.24
CA ALA A 59 9.01 11.83 8.64
C ALA A 59 8.95 11.69 7.11
N ILE A 60 7.78 11.42 6.54
CA ILE A 60 7.57 11.26 5.09
C ILE A 60 6.57 12.27 4.54
N ALA A 61 6.14 13.25 5.32
CA ALA A 61 5.10 14.20 4.91
C ALA A 61 5.45 14.94 3.62
N ASP A 62 6.72 15.32 3.45
CA ASP A 62 7.22 16.02 2.25
C ASP A 62 7.42 15.10 1.04
N GLU A 63 7.45 13.78 1.26
CA GLU A 63 7.67 12.74 0.22
C GLU A 63 6.35 12.13 -0.27
N VAL A 64 5.21 12.65 0.21
CA VAL A 64 3.88 12.07 0.01
C VAL A 64 2.90 13.14 -0.48
N LYS A 65 2.29 12.90 -1.65
CA LYS A 65 1.21 13.71 -2.21
C LYS A 65 -0.13 13.05 -1.94
N LEU A 66 -1.06 13.79 -1.33
CA LEU A 66 -2.40 13.30 -1.04
C LEU A 66 -3.25 13.24 -2.32
N LEU A 67 -3.89 12.11 -2.57
CA LEU A 67 -4.75 11.88 -3.72
C LEU A 67 -6.21 11.63 -3.34
N SER A 68 -6.53 11.57 -2.04
CA SER A 68 -7.91 11.52 -1.55
C SER A 68 -8.00 12.21 -0.19
N GLU A 69 -9.22 12.56 0.21
CA GLU A 69 -9.53 12.72 1.62
C GLU A 69 -9.40 11.38 2.36
N PRO A 70 -9.16 11.37 3.68
CA PRO A 70 -9.23 10.14 4.47
C PRO A 70 -10.60 9.49 4.38
N PHE A 71 -10.63 8.17 4.15
CA PHE A 71 -11.85 7.38 4.06
C PHE A 71 -11.86 6.27 5.12
N LYS A 72 -13.04 5.97 5.65
CA LYS A 72 -13.22 4.91 6.65
C LYS A 72 -13.13 3.55 5.97
N ILE A 73 -12.31 2.65 6.51
CA ILE A 73 -12.17 1.27 6.03
C ILE A 73 -13.02 0.34 6.91
N PHE A 74 -12.73 0.29 8.21
CA PHE A 74 -13.43 -0.60 9.14
C PHE A 74 -13.71 0.10 10.45
N GLU A 75 -14.72 -0.40 11.15
CA GLU A 75 -14.97 -0.08 12.54
C GLU A 75 -15.06 -1.37 13.34
N PHE A 76 -14.28 -1.43 14.40
CA PHE A 76 -14.27 -2.51 15.36
C PHE A 76 -15.00 -2.05 16.61
N ASP A 77 -15.97 -2.85 17.03
CA ASP A 77 -16.70 -2.68 18.29
C ASP A 77 -16.25 -3.76 19.26
N PHE A 78 -15.45 -3.38 20.26
CA PHE A 78 -14.86 -4.31 21.22
C PHE A 78 -15.89 -4.86 22.22
N SER A 79 -17.11 -4.32 22.23
CA SER A 79 -18.22 -4.88 23.04
C SER A 79 -18.88 -6.09 22.38
N LYS A 80 -18.55 -6.37 21.12
CA LYS A 80 -19.12 -7.47 20.32
C LYS A 80 -18.03 -8.49 20.01
N LEU A 81 -18.44 -9.74 19.77
CA LEU A 81 -17.53 -10.77 19.26
C LEU A 81 -17.01 -10.31 17.88
N PRO A 82 -15.70 -10.12 17.70
CA PRO A 82 -15.17 -9.64 16.43
C PRO A 82 -15.30 -10.73 15.37
N GLN A 83 -15.62 -10.32 14.14
CA GLN A 83 -15.45 -11.18 12.98
C GLN A 83 -13.96 -11.41 12.73
N SER A 84 -13.58 -12.64 12.40
CA SER A 84 -12.17 -13.00 12.16
C SER A 84 -11.60 -12.41 10.87
N ARG A 85 -12.47 -12.09 9.90
CA ARG A 85 -12.12 -11.45 8.63
C ARG A 85 -13.29 -10.59 8.15
N GLY A 86 -12.99 -9.40 7.65
CA GLY A 86 -13.93 -8.52 6.97
C GLY A 86 -13.37 -8.09 5.63
N GLU A 87 -14.23 -7.97 4.63
CA GLU A 87 -13.90 -7.45 3.31
C GLU A 87 -14.93 -6.37 2.98
N THR A 88 -14.48 -5.25 2.42
CA THR A 88 -15.34 -4.11 2.10
C THR A 88 -14.90 -3.55 0.76
N GLU A 89 -15.87 -3.36 -0.13
CA GLU A 89 -15.67 -2.68 -1.41
C GLU A 89 -15.87 -1.17 -1.18
N LEU A 90 -14.88 -0.37 -1.59
CA LEU A 90 -14.90 1.08 -1.41
C LEU A 90 -14.68 1.76 -2.75
N SER A 91 -15.56 2.71 -3.09
CA SER A 91 -15.37 3.60 -4.24
C SER A 91 -14.83 4.94 -3.74
N ILE A 92 -13.55 5.20 -3.97
CA ILE A 92 -12.84 6.36 -3.44
C ILE A 92 -12.70 7.40 -4.54
N LYS A 93 -13.16 8.63 -4.26
CA LYS A 93 -12.97 9.75 -5.17
C LYS A 93 -11.56 10.31 -5.02
N ALA A 94 -10.80 10.34 -6.11
CA ALA A 94 -9.51 11.00 -6.12
C ALA A 94 -9.67 12.53 -6.13
N THR A 95 -8.84 13.24 -5.37
CA THR A 95 -8.83 14.70 -5.26
C THR A 95 -8.24 15.37 -6.51
N ASN A 96 -7.50 14.63 -7.34
CA ASN A 96 -6.93 15.12 -8.60
C ASN A 96 -7.37 14.27 -9.78
N GLU A 97 -7.81 14.90 -10.87
CA GLU A 97 -7.97 14.30 -12.20
C GLU A 97 -6.59 14.01 -12.81
N VAL A 98 -5.84 13.06 -12.25
CA VAL A 98 -4.67 12.52 -12.96
C VAL A 98 -5.15 11.29 -13.71
N LEU A 99 -5.29 11.44 -15.02
CA LEU A 99 -5.52 10.37 -15.98
C LEU A 99 -4.43 9.30 -15.79
N PHE A 100 -4.79 8.15 -15.21
CA PHE A 100 -4.01 6.94 -15.41
C PHE A 100 -4.21 6.53 -16.89
N GLN A 101 -3.26 6.91 -17.76
CA GLN A 101 -3.22 6.33 -19.10
C GLN A 101 -2.77 4.87 -18.94
N VAL A 102 -3.70 3.96 -19.20
CA VAL A 102 -3.38 2.55 -19.45
C VAL A 102 -3.02 2.48 -20.92
N ASP A 103 -1.73 2.41 -21.22
CA ASP A 103 -1.28 2.04 -22.56
C ASP A 103 -1.61 0.56 -22.80
N THR A 104 -2.77 0.30 -23.40
CA THR A 104 -3.02 -0.97 -24.07
C THR A 104 -2.32 -0.93 -25.43
N SER A 105 -1.09 -1.43 -25.49
CA SER A 105 -0.47 -1.81 -26.75
C SER A 105 -0.77 -3.28 -27.04
N THR A 106 -1.54 -3.52 -28.10
CA THR A 106 -1.67 -4.83 -28.77
C THR A 106 -0.54 -5.00 -29.77
#